data_AF-A0A4R5VIB5-F1
#
_entry.id   AF-A0A4R5VIB5-F1
#
_cell.length_a   1.000
_cell.length_b   1.000
_cell.length_c   1.000
_cell.angle_alpha   90.00
_cell.angle_beta   90.00
_cell.angle_gamma   90.00
#
_symmetry.space_group_name_H-M   'P 1'
#
loop_
_entity.id
_entity.type
_entity.pdbx_description
1 polymer ?
#
loop_
_entity_poly.entity_id
_entity_poly.type
_entity_poly.pdbx_seq_one_letter_code
_entity_poly.pdbx_strand_id
1 'polypeptide(L)'
;MKMLKYFFIITDVGFLIYWLITLVHVIPKQYLFKDYNHPILVAWNWSFLPLDLLISITGFLSLYFFSKQNMLWCSFALISLVLTFCSGLQAIVFWIIRLDFDWTWWLFNLYLIIYPCVFLRSILKRLNRELRSP
;
A
#
# COMPACT_ATOMS: atom_id res chain seq x y z
N MET A 1 -14.16 -10.48 2.92
CA MET A 1 -12.89 -10.86 3.57
C MET A 1 -12.05 -11.87 2.85
N LYS A 2 -12.61 -12.98 2.31
CA LYS A 2 -11.79 -13.97 1.60
C LYS A 2 -10.91 -13.36 0.50
N MET A 3 -11.46 -12.48 -0.35
CA MET A 3 -10.69 -11.81 -1.41
C MET A 3 -9.73 -10.73 -0.86
N LEU A 4 -10.22 -9.81 -0.01
CA LEU A 4 -9.39 -8.74 0.58
C LEU A 4 -8.16 -9.28 1.33
N LYS A 5 -8.28 -10.45 1.97
CA LYS A 5 -7.15 -11.11 2.64
C LYS A 5 -5.99 -11.37 1.68
N TYR A 6 -6.27 -11.84 0.47
CA TYR A 6 -5.22 -12.11 -0.51
C TYR A 6 -4.57 -10.82 -0.99
N PHE A 7 -5.34 -9.75 -1.18
CA PHE A 7 -4.78 -8.44 -1.53
C PHE A 7 -3.84 -7.90 -0.45
N PHE A 8 -4.22 -7.96 0.84
CA PHE A 8 -3.31 -7.58 1.92
C PHE A 8 -2.05 -8.44 1.96
N ILE A 9 -2.18 -9.77 1.88
CA ILE A 9 -0.99 -10.63 1.89
C ILE A 9 -0.06 -10.32 0.71
N ILE A 10 -0.59 -10.22 -0.51
CA ILE A 10 0.23 -9.99 -1.71
C ILE A 10 0.87 -8.60 -1.66
N THR A 11 0.10 -7.55 -1.37
CA THR A 11 0.60 -6.18 -1.35
C THR A 11 1.58 -5.95 -0.20
N ASP A 12 1.22 -6.36 1.03
CA ASP A 12 2.01 -6.07 2.23
C ASP A 12 3.31 -6.88 2.25
N VAL A 13 3.27 -8.16 1.87
CA VAL A 13 4.50 -8.95 1.68
C VAL A 13 5.33 -8.40 0.52
N GLY A 14 4.68 -7.92 -0.54
CA GLY A 14 5.34 -7.23 -1.65
C GLY A 14 6.13 -6.01 -1.18
N PHE A 15 5.53 -5.15 -0.36
CA PHE A 15 6.20 -4.00 0.24
C PHE A 15 7.39 -4.42 1.11
N LEU A 16 7.21 -5.41 1.99
CA LEU A 16 8.31 -5.87 2.83
C LEU A 16 9.47 -6.46 2.03
N ILE A 17 9.18 -7.25 1.00
CA ILE A 17 10.20 -7.81 0.11
C ILE A 17 10.91 -6.69 -0.65
N TYR A 18 10.17 -5.75 -1.24
CA TYR A 18 10.73 -4.61 -1.96
C TYR A 18 11.69 -3.81 -1.07
N TRP A 19 11.25 -3.44 0.14
CA TRP A 19 12.08 -2.68 1.07
C TRP A 19 13.26 -3.48 1.63
N LEU A 20 13.09 -4.78 1.87
CA LEU A 20 14.19 -5.66 2.28
C LEU A 20 15.29 -5.72 1.21
N ILE A 21 14.90 -5.93 -0.05
CA ILE A 21 15.85 -5.95 -1.18
C ILE A 21 16.55 -4.59 -1.31
N THR A 22 15.79 -3.49 -1.16
CA THR A 22 16.29 -2.12 -1.22
C THR A 22 17.32 -1.84 -0.11
N LEU A 23 17.05 -2.27 1.12
CA LEU A 23 17.92 -2.07 2.29
C LEU A 23 19.20 -2.91 2.24
N VAL A 24 19.10 -4.17 1.80
CA VAL A 24 20.23 -5.11 1.76
C VAL A 24 21.11 -4.87 0.52
N HIS A 25 20.72 -3.96 -0.38
CA HIS A 25 21.49 -3.60 -1.58
C HIS A 25 21.81 -4.80 -2.49
N VAL A 26 20.98 -5.86 -2.45
CA VAL A 26 21.20 -7.13 -3.16
C VAL A 26 21.14 -6.97 -4.68
N ILE A 27 20.43 -5.95 -5.17
CA ILE A 27 20.20 -5.70 -6.60
C ILE A 27 20.87 -4.37 -7.00
N PRO A 28 21.42 -4.27 -8.24
CA PRO A 28 21.91 -3.00 -8.76
C PRO A 28 20.87 -1.89 -8.59
N LYS A 29 21.30 -0.79 -7.97
CA LYS A 29 20.50 0.41 -7.66
C LYS A 29 19.63 0.89 -8.83
N GLN A 30 20.10 0.71 -10.05
CA GLN A 30 19.43 1.07 -11.31
C GLN A 30 18.07 0.39 -11.52
N TYR A 31 17.85 -0.80 -10.94
CA TYR A 31 16.58 -1.53 -11.00
C TYR A 31 15.65 -1.24 -9.81
N LEU A 32 16.18 -0.63 -8.74
CA LEU A 32 15.42 -0.34 -7.52
C LEU A 32 14.68 0.98 -7.65
N PHE A 33 15.33 2.01 -8.20
CA PHE A 33 14.69 3.30 -8.45
C PHE A 33 14.96 3.73 -9.90
N LYS A 34 13.95 4.34 -10.51
CA LYS A 34 14.15 5.10 -11.75
C LYS A 34 15.04 6.30 -11.46
N ASP A 35 16.17 6.40 -12.17
CA ASP A 35 17.17 7.48 -12.05
C ASP A 35 17.81 7.64 -10.65
N TYR A 36 18.37 6.55 -10.11
CA TYR A 36 19.09 6.52 -8.81
C TYR A 36 20.21 7.57 -8.65
N ASN A 37 20.67 8.19 -9.74
CA ASN A 37 21.72 9.22 -9.70
C ASN A 37 21.17 10.58 -9.25
N HIS A 38 19.86 10.79 -9.22
CA HIS A 38 19.27 12.04 -8.79
C HIS A 38 18.93 11.98 -7.28
N PRO A 39 19.64 12.71 -6.41
CA PRO A 39 19.49 12.58 -4.95
C PRO A 39 18.06 12.88 -4.47
N ILE A 40 17.34 13.77 -5.17
CA ILE A 40 15.94 14.07 -4.87
C ILE A 40 15.01 12.87 -5.12
N LEU A 41 15.24 12.08 -6.18
CA LEU A 41 14.42 10.90 -6.48
C LEU A 41 14.66 9.77 -5.48
N VAL A 42 15.90 9.62 -5.05
CA VAL A 42 16.24 8.68 -3.98
C VAL A 42 15.53 9.08 -2.69
N ALA A 43 15.68 10.32 -2.22
CA ALA A 43 15.01 10.80 -1.02
C ALA A 43 13.48 10.69 -1.10
N TRP A 44 12.91 10.98 -2.27
CA TRP A 44 11.50 10.82 -2.54
C TRP A 44 11.05 9.36 -2.45
N ASN A 45 11.78 8.40 -3.03
CA ASN A 45 11.44 6.98 -2.89
C ASN A 45 11.54 6.54 -1.42
N TRP A 46 12.59 6.94 -0.70
CA TRP A 46 12.73 6.66 0.73
C TRP A 46 11.60 7.24 1.59
N SER A 47 10.90 8.29 1.14
CA SER A 47 9.72 8.79 1.84
C SER A 47 8.55 7.80 1.87
N PHE A 48 8.52 6.83 0.94
CA PHE A 48 7.50 5.77 0.93
C PHE A 48 7.75 4.69 1.97
N LEU A 49 8.99 4.46 2.41
CA LEU A 49 9.30 3.42 3.40
C LEU A 49 8.44 3.50 4.67
N PRO A 50 8.38 4.64 5.40
CA PRO A 50 7.53 4.71 6.58
C PRO A 50 6.05 4.51 6.27
N LEU A 51 5.57 4.97 5.11
CA LEU A 51 4.19 4.81 4.68
C LEU A 51 3.85 3.35 4.36
N ASP A 52 4.68 2.67 3.59
CA ASP A 52 4.52 1.27 3.18
C ASP A 52 4.63 0.31 4.38
N LEU A 53 5.48 0.63 5.35
CA LEU A 53 5.51 -0.09 6.62
C LEU A 53 4.22 0.09 7.42
N LEU A 54 3.66 1.30 7.49
CA LEU A 54 2.37 1.53 8.16
C LEU A 54 1.22 0.82 7.43
N ILE A 55 1.23 0.80 6.10
CA ILE A 55 0.28 0.01 5.29
C ILE A 55 0.36 -1.46 5.69
N SER A 56 1.58 -2.02 5.72
CA SER A 56 1.81 -3.44 6.02
C SER A 56 1.42 -3.77 7.47
N ILE A 57 1.79 -2.94 8.44
CA ILE A 57 1.43 -3.13 9.85
C ILE A 57 -0.09 -3.14 10.00
N THR A 58 -0.79 -2.16 9.42
CA THR A 58 -2.25 -2.07 9.55
C THR A 58 -2.97 -3.17 8.78
N GLY A 59 -2.45 -3.60 7.62
CA GLY A 59 -2.95 -4.75 6.87
C GLY A 59 -2.82 -6.05 7.65
N PHE A 60 -1.64 -6.35 8.22
CA PHE A 60 -1.45 -7.53 9.07
C PHE A 60 -2.27 -7.49 10.36
N LEU A 61 -2.40 -6.33 11.01
CA LEU A 61 -3.29 -6.18 12.17
C LEU A 61 -4.74 -6.47 11.79
N SER A 62 -5.20 -6.02 10.63
CA SER A 62 -6.53 -6.38 10.12
C SER A 62 -6.69 -7.91 9.98
N LEU A 63 -5.72 -8.59 9.39
CA LEU A 63 -5.75 -10.05 9.25
C LEU A 63 -5.74 -10.76 10.61
N TYR A 64 -4.94 -10.26 11.55
CA TYR A 64 -4.86 -10.78 12.91
C TYR A 64 -6.21 -10.66 13.63
N PHE A 65 -6.80 -9.48 13.69
CA PHE A 65 -8.10 -9.28 14.35
C PHE A 65 -9.22 -10.05 13.64
N PHE A 66 -9.16 -10.20 12.31
CA PHE A 66 -10.11 -11.01 11.57
C PHE A 66 -10.04 -12.49 11.99
N SER A 67 -8.82 -13.03 12.18
CA SER A 67 -8.63 -14.41 12.67
C SER A 67 -9.18 -14.63 14.09
N LYS A 68 -9.21 -13.56 14.91
CA LYS A 68 -9.76 -13.54 16.27
C LYS A 68 -11.26 -13.22 16.31
N GLN A 69 -11.92 -13.11 15.16
CA GLN A 69 -13.33 -12.71 15.04
C GLN A 69 -13.64 -11.34 15.70
N ASN A 70 -12.63 -10.48 15.83
CA ASN A 70 -12.74 -9.17 16.48
C ASN A 70 -12.98 -8.08 15.42
N MET A 71 -14.09 -7.35 15.55
CA MET A 71 -14.53 -6.35 14.56
C MET A 71 -13.59 -5.16 14.35
N LEU A 72 -12.58 -4.95 15.22
CA LEU A 72 -11.47 -4.02 14.97
C LEU A 72 -10.77 -4.26 13.64
N TRP A 73 -10.84 -5.47 13.08
CA TRP A 73 -10.29 -5.79 11.77
C TRP A 73 -10.78 -4.83 10.68
N CYS A 74 -12.03 -4.36 10.75
CA CYS A 74 -12.62 -3.43 9.79
C CYS A 74 -11.92 -2.06 9.83
N SER A 75 -11.63 -1.55 11.02
CA SER A 75 -10.96 -0.25 11.20
C SER A 75 -9.53 -0.30 10.68
N PHE A 76 -8.79 -1.36 11.03
CA PHE A 76 -7.44 -1.57 10.50
C PHE A 76 -7.44 -1.78 8.98
N ALA A 77 -8.43 -2.49 8.43
CA ALA A 77 -8.59 -2.63 6.99
C ALA A 77 -8.82 -1.27 6.32
N LEU A 78 -9.68 -0.43 6.89
CA LEU A 78 -9.96 0.90 6.35
C LEU A 78 -8.69 1.75 6.33
N ILE A 79 -7.94 1.78 7.44
CA ILE A 79 -6.68 2.53 7.53
C ILE A 79 -5.69 2.04 6.47
N SER A 80 -5.46 0.73 6.39
CA SER A 80 -4.55 0.13 5.39
C SER A 80 -4.96 0.50 3.96
N LEU A 81 -6.25 0.40 3.62
CA LEU A 81 -6.77 0.75 2.29
C LEU A 81 -6.55 2.23 1.96
N VAL A 82 -6.85 3.13 2.90
CA VAL A 82 -6.66 4.58 2.69
C VAL A 82 -5.19 4.92 2.53
N LEU A 83 -4.30 4.37 3.37
CA LEU A 83 -2.86 4.60 3.26
C LEU A 83 -2.31 4.07 1.93
N THR A 84 -2.76 2.89 1.49
CA THR A 84 -2.36 2.32 0.20
C THR A 84 -2.77 3.24 -0.96
N PHE A 85 -4.01 3.72 -0.94
CA PHE A 85 -4.49 4.67 -1.94
C PHE A 85 -3.64 5.95 -1.95
N CYS A 86 -3.33 6.51 -0.77
CA CYS A 86 -2.48 7.69 -0.65
C CYS A 86 -1.07 7.45 -1.20
N SER A 87 -0.47 6.29 -0.93
CA SER A 87 0.83 5.88 -1.47
C SER A 87 0.80 5.87 -3.01
N GLY A 88 -0.15 5.15 -3.61
CA GLY A 88 -0.29 5.12 -5.07
C GLY A 88 -0.57 6.50 -5.68
N LEU A 89 -1.44 7.30 -5.06
CA LEU A 89 -1.78 8.64 -5.53
C LEU A 89 -0.56 9.58 -5.50
N GLN A 90 0.20 9.59 -4.40
CA GLN A 90 1.42 10.39 -4.29
C GLN A 90 2.40 10.07 -5.42
N ALA A 91 2.56 8.78 -5.75
CA ALA A 91 3.43 8.36 -6.84
C ALA A 91 2.93 8.83 -8.21
N ILE A 92 1.66 8.57 -8.54
CA ILE A 92 1.10 8.97 -9.84
C ILE A 92 1.12 10.48 -10.04
N VAL A 93 0.75 11.27 -9.02
CA VAL A 93 0.79 12.74 -9.11
C VAL A 93 2.22 13.24 -9.33
N PHE A 94 3.21 12.66 -8.64
CA PHE A 94 4.61 13.00 -8.83
C PHE A 94 5.07 12.74 -10.28
N TRP A 95 4.74 11.57 -10.83
CA TRP A 95 5.11 11.21 -12.20
C TRP A 95 4.43 12.09 -13.25
N ILE A 96 3.15 12.43 -13.05
CA ILE A 96 2.42 13.37 -13.92
C ILE A 96 3.11 14.74 -13.94
N ILE A 97 3.47 15.29 -12.77
CA ILE A 97 4.13 16.60 -12.67
C ILE A 97 5.49 16.60 -13.39
N ARG A 98 6.22 15.49 -13.33
CA ARG A 98 7.51 15.34 -14.02
C ARG A 98 7.39 14.96 -15.50
N LEU A 99 6.17 14.75 -16.01
CA LEU A 99 5.90 14.26 -17.37
C LEU A 99 6.63 12.94 -17.69
N ASP A 100 6.76 12.07 -16.68
CA ASP A 100 7.43 10.77 -16.80
C ASP A 100 6.40 9.63 -16.77
N PHE A 101 6.36 8.85 -17.85
CA PHE A 101 5.35 7.82 -18.10
C PHE A 101 5.95 6.43 -18.20
N ASP A 102 6.80 6.06 -17.25
CA ASP A 102 7.28 4.69 -17.13
C ASP A 102 6.14 3.71 -16.89
N TRP A 103 5.85 2.85 -17.87
CA TRP A 103 4.76 1.88 -17.77
C TRP A 103 4.89 0.94 -16.57
N THR A 104 6.11 0.56 -16.19
CA THR A 104 6.33 -0.35 -15.07
C THR A 104 5.92 0.30 -13.76
N TRP A 105 6.43 1.51 -13.50
CA TRP A 105 6.12 2.25 -12.28
C TRP A 105 4.66 2.73 -12.24
N TRP A 106 4.10 3.12 -13.38
CA TRP A 106 2.69 3.47 -13.48
C TRP A 106 1.80 2.27 -13.15
N LEU A 107 2.10 1.08 -13.67
CA LEU A 107 1.30 -0.12 -13.43
C LEU A 107 1.23 -0.45 -11.92
N PHE A 108 2.38 -0.48 -11.23
CA PHE A 108 2.42 -0.76 -9.80
C PHE A 108 1.67 0.30 -8.98
N ASN A 109 1.87 1.58 -9.27
CA ASN A 109 1.23 2.65 -8.50
C ASN A 109 -0.27 2.80 -8.80
N LEU A 110 -0.70 2.52 -10.04
CA LEU A 110 -2.13 2.44 -10.37
C LEU A 110 -2.81 1.26 -9.68
N TYR A 111 -2.13 0.12 -9.56
CA TYR A 111 -2.65 -1.00 -8.77
C TYR A 111 -2.95 -0.56 -7.32
N LEU A 112 -2.03 0.17 -6.68
CA LEU A 112 -2.21 0.71 -5.32
C LEU A 112 -3.37 1.70 -5.19
N ILE A 113 -3.79 2.36 -6.27
CA ILE A 113 -4.97 3.23 -6.29
C ILE A 113 -6.26 2.42 -6.49
N ILE A 114 -6.24 1.47 -7.42
CA ILE A 114 -7.44 0.79 -7.91
C ILE A 114 -7.97 -0.19 -6.86
N TYR A 115 -7.13 -1.07 -6.33
CA TYR A 115 -7.63 -2.13 -5.45
C TYR A 115 -8.27 -1.56 -4.16
N PRO A 116 -7.73 -0.50 -3.51
CA PRO A 116 -8.37 0.03 -2.32
C PRO A 116 -9.76 0.60 -2.60
N CYS A 117 -9.93 1.28 -3.73
CA CYS A 117 -11.22 1.82 -4.15
C CYS A 117 -12.30 0.72 -4.28
N VAL A 118 -11.92 -0.44 -4.82
CA VAL A 118 -12.84 -1.59 -4.97
C VAL A 118 -13.34 -2.10 -3.61
N PHE A 119 -12.46 -2.15 -2.60
CA PHE A 119 -12.80 -2.70 -1.28
C PHE A 119 -13.33 -1.67 -0.28
N LEU A 120 -13.05 -0.37 -0.46
CA LEU A 120 -13.41 0.70 0.48
C LEU A 120 -14.91 0.70 0.78
N ARG A 121 -15.73 0.62 -0.29
CA ARG A 121 -17.21 0.58 -0.17
C ARG A 121 -17.69 -0.61 0.67
N SER A 122 -17.05 -1.77 0.53
CA SER A 122 -17.40 -2.97 1.29
C SER A 122 -17.07 -2.83 2.77
N ILE A 123 -15.91 -2.23 3.10
CA ILE A 123 -15.48 -2.01 4.48
C ILE A 123 -16.35 -0.97 5.17
N LEU A 124 -16.64 0.14 4.50
CA LEU A 124 -17.52 1.20 5.05
C LEU A 124 -18.92 0.67 5.35
N LYS A 125 -19.50 -0.15 4.45
CA LYS A 125 -20.79 -0.80 4.70
C LYS A 125 -20.75 -1.71 5.93
N ARG A 126 -19.63 -2.40 6.17
CA ARG A 126 -19.47 -3.28 7.33
C ARG A 126 -19.36 -2.48 8.62
N LEU A 127 -18.49 -1.46 8.66
CA LEU A 127 -18.34 -0.56 9.80
C LEU A 127 -19.66 0.11 10.21
N ASN A 128 -20.43 0.61 9.24
CA ASN A 128 -21.72 1.25 9.52
C ASN A 128 -22.76 0.27 10.08
N ARG A 129 -22.68 -1.04 9.77
CA ARG A 129 -23.57 -2.04 10.38
C ARG A 129 -23.23 -2.27 11.84
N GLU A 130 -21.95 -2.31 12.19
CA GLU A 130 -21.48 -2.48 13.58
C GLU A 130 -21.83 -1.25 14.43
N LEU A 131 -21.68 -0.03 13.90
CA LEU A 131 -22.05 1.19 14.62
C LEU A 131 -23.56 1.29 14.89
N ARG A 132 -24.38 0.49 14.20
CA ARG A 132 -25.84 0.45 14.34
C ARG A 132 -26.34 -0.79 15.09
N SER A 133 -25.48 -1.72 15.47
CA SER A 133 -25.89 -2.82 16.35
C SER A 133 -26.01 -2.29 17.79
N PRO A 134 -27.19 -2.43 18.42
CA PRO A 134 -27.45 -1.94 19.78
C PRO A 134 -26.61 -2.64 20.85
#